data_AF-A0A9P8LIA1-F1
#
_entry.id   AF-A0A9P8LIA1-F1
#
_cell.length_a   1.000
_cell.length_b   1.000
_cell.length_c   1.000
_cell.angle_alpha   90.00
_cell.angle_beta   90.00
_cell.angle_gamma   90.00
#
_symmetry.space_group_name_H-M   'P 1'
#
loop_
_entity.id
_entity.type
_entity.pdbx_description
1 polymer ?
#
loop_
_entity_poly.entity_id
_entity_poly.type
_entity_poly.pdbx_seq_one_letter_code
_entity_poly.pdbx_strand_id
1 'polypeptide(L)'
;MSSKSRHRPLKERLLNDSDQVRAQRIEKKTLFSACHMTAFFKQACIHFAQTLKEPLNLVRASRLGNPVSGDLEGHLINFLKGLRSPTELMDFGAPMIASAFLLDNYPPNMHTFASAEVFQVLYQDVCSRVSRSGVLIHEDSPSMILPTGFVRMIADQLEKLVDGFVQGLDVTSAAIHMDTIKRFRRDWANVRSNLTCFVCISRKPEYGLPCGHSVCENCVRVFGTNSENDPYIFELCRCFLCGLAAPNVVVKLKPPTAGVRVLSIDGGGVRGVVPLQSLQLLQDRIGLPYPVQDNFDIAYGTSSGE
;
A
#
# COMPACT_ATOMS: atom_id res chain seq x y z
N MET A 1 7.20 -60.85 14.97
CA MET A 1 6.73 -59.44 15.00
C MET A 1 6.99 -58.83 13.63
N SER A 2 5.99 -58.24 12.98
CA SER A 2 6.16 -57.57 11.67
C SER A 2 7.15 -56.41 11.79
N SER A 3 8.03 -56.18 10.81
CA SER A 3 9.00 -55.07 10.86
C SER A 3 8.33 -53.71 11.09
N LYS A 4 7.08 -53.55 10.64
CA LYS A 4 6.25 -52.36 10.86
C LYS A 4 5.90 -52.11 12.33
N SER A 5 5.77 -53.14 13.17
CA SER A 5 5.44 -52.95 14.60
C SER A 5 6.63 -52.48 15.43
N ARG A 6 7.87 -52.78 15.00
CA ARG A 6 9.10 -52.41 15.71
C ARG A 6 9.44 -50.92 15.61
N HIS A 7 9.08 -50.28 14.49
CA HIS A 7 9.38 -48.86 14.25
C HIS A 7 8.23 -47.91 14.61
N ARG A 8 7.08 -48.44 15.04
CA ARG A 8 5.89 -47.66 15.39
C ARG A 8 6.14 -46.63 16.51
N PRO A 9 6.81 -46.98 17.64
CA PRO A 9 7.05 -46.00 18.71
C PRO A 9 7.95 -44.84 18.26
N LEU A 10 8.97 -45.11 17.43
CA LEU A 10 9.84 -44.08 16.88
C LEU A 10 9.07 -43.15 15.94
N LYS A 11 8.21 -43.70 15.07
CA LYS A 11 7.37 -42.92 14.17
C LYS A 11 6.42 -42.01 14.95
N GLU A 12 5.73 -42.53 15.96
CA GLU A 12 4.79 -41.76 16.79
C GLU A 12 5.52 -40.65 17.55
N ARG A 13 6.72 -40.92 18.09
CA ARG A 13 7.56 -39.88 18.71
C ARG A 13 7.95 -38.78 17.73
N LEU A 14 8.43 -39.13 16.54
CA LEU A 14 8.82 -38.14 15.52
C LEU A 14 7.64 -37.28 15.04
N LEU A 15 6.45 -37.87 14.93
CA LEU A 15 5.24 -37.12 14.57
C LEU A 15 4.85 -36.15 15.70
N ASN A 16 4.85 -36.61 16.96
CA ASN A 16 4.56 -35.76 18.10
C ASN A 16 5.55 -34.60 18.24
N ASP A 17 6.85 -34.88 18.10
CA ASP A 17 7.90 -33.86 18.14
C ASP A 17 7.71 -32.85 16.98
N SER A 18 7.37 -33.33 15.78
CA SER A 18 7.07 -32.46 14.63
C SER A 18 5.84 -31.59 14.85
N ASP A 19 4.78 -32.14 15.44
CA ASP A 19 3.54 -31.41 15.72
C ASP A 19 3.76 -30.36 16.80
N GLN A 20 4.56 -30.68 17.83
CA GLN A 20 4.93 -29.73 18.88
C GLN A 20 5.74 -28.55 18.33
N VAL A 21 6.74 -28.82 17.49
CA VAL A 21 7.52 -27.75 16.82
C VAL A 21 6.64 -26.90 15.91
N ARG A 22 5.70 -27.54 15.19
CA ARG A 22 4.74 -26.81 14.35
C ARG A 22 3.83 -25.90 15.18
N ALA A 23 3.26 -26.40 16.28
CA ALA A 23 2.41 -25.63 17.17
C ALA A 23 3.14 -24.41 17.74
N GLN A 24 4.38 -24.59 18.21
CA GLN A 24 5.23 -23.49 18.70
C GLN A 24 5.51 -22.43 17.63
N ARG A 25 5.73 -22.85 16.38
CA ARG A 25 5.94 -21.93 15.25
C ARG A 25 4.66 -21.16 14.90
N ILE A 26 3.49 -21.78 14.99
CA ILE A 26 2.20 -21.10 14.79
C ILE A 26 2.01 -20.05 15.88
N GLU A 27 2.16 -20.44 17.14
CA GLU A 27 2.02 -19.56 18.30
C GLU A 27 2.96 -18.34 18.20
N LYS A 28 4.22 -18.57 17.82
CA LYS A 28 5.21 -17.51 17.63
C LYS A 28 5.11 -16.77 16.29
N LYS A 29 4.11 -17.08 15.45
CA LYS A 29 3.98 -16.52 14.09
C LYS A 29 5.26 -16.64 13.25
N THR A 30 5.95 -17.79 13.35
CA THR A 30 7.17 -18.14 12.62
C THR A 30 7.01 -19.41 11.78
N LEU A 31 5.78 -19.93 11.62
CA LEU A 31 5.50 -21.01 10.68
C LEU A 31 5.43 -20.45 9.25
N PHE A 32 6.59 -20.40 8.59
CA PHE A 32 6.71 -19.88 7.22
C PHE A 32 6.21 -20.88 6.17
N SER A 33 5.61 -20.35 5.09
CA SER A 33 5.41 -21.13 3.87
C SER A 33 6.76 -21.51 3.23
N ALA A 34 6.76 -22.46 2.29
CA ALA A 34 7.96 -22.82 1.54
C ALA A 34 8.57 -21.62 0.78
N CYS A 35 7.71 -20.74 0.24
CA CYS A 35 8.13 -19.51 -0.43
C CYS A 35 8.80 -18.54 0.55
N HIS A 36 8.16 -18.28 1.70
CA HIS A 36 8.71 -17.41 2.73
C HIS A 36 10.02 -17.97 3.31
N MET A 37 10.08 -19.27 3.58
CA MET A 37 11.29 -19.92 4.10
C MET A 37 12.46 -19.79 3.12
N THR A 38 12.24 -20.05 1.82
CA THR A 38 13.27 -19.89 0.79
C THR A 38 13.76 -18.44 0.72
N ALA A 39 12.84 -17.48 0.75
CA ALA A 39 13.18 -16.06 0.70
C ALA A 39 13.98 -15.63 1.94
N PHE A 40 13.52 -15.97 3.15
CA PHE A 40 14.21 -15.62 4.39
C PHE A 40 15.55 -16.34 4.56
N PHE A 41 15.66 -17.59 4.09
CA PHE A 41 16.93 -18.31 4.10
C PHE A 41 17.97 -17.62 3.21
N LYS A 42 17.58 -17.18 2.01
CA LYS A 42 18.45 -16.38 1.14
C LYS A 42 18.90 -15.08 1.82
N GLN A 43 17.98 -14.38 2.48
CA GLN A 43 18.32 -13.16 3.23
C GLN A 43 19.24 -13.45 4.43
N ALA A 44 19.04 -14.57 5.12
CA ALA A 44 19.90 -14.99 6.22
C ALA A 44 21.33 -15.29 5.75
N CYS A 45 21.52 -15.93 4.59
CA CYS A 45 22.85 -16.14 4.02
C CYS A 45 23.54 -14.81 3.68
N ILE A 46 22.82 -13.86 3.08
CA ILE A 46 23.35 -12.52 2.75
C ILE A 46 23.74 -11.77 4.04
N HIS A 47 22.85 -11.76 5.03
CA HIS A 47 23.07 -11.10 6.32
C HIS A 47 24.26 -11.68 7.07
N PHE A 48 24.35 -13.01 7.16
CA PHE A 48 25.47 -13.72 7.81
C PHE A 48 26.83 -13.38 7.18
N ALA A 49 26.87 -13.18 5.85
CA ALA A 49 28.08 -12.76 5.16
C ALA A 49 28.48 -11.30 5.44
N GLN A 50 27.52 -10.45 5.84
CA GLN A 50 27.76 -9.03 6.12
C GLN A 50 28.10 -8.77 7.59
N THR A 51 27.42 -9.45 8.51
CA THR A 51 27.60 -9.23 9.96
C THR A 51 27.19 -10.45 10.78
N LEU A 52 27.94 -10.67 11.87
CA LEU A 52 27.60 -11.62 12.93
C LEU A 52 27.20 -10.93 14.24
N LYS A 53 27.24 -9.59 14.26
CA LYS A 53 27.05 -8.80 15.49
C LYS A 53 25.58 -8.57 15.81
N GLU A 54 24.72 -8.54 14.79
CA GLU A 54 23.30 -8.26 14.93
C GLU A 54 22.46 -9.38 14.31
N PRO A 55 21.32 -9.74 14.92
CA PRO A 55 20.42 -10.75 14.37
C PRO A 55 19.69 -10.23 13.13
N LEU A 56 19.35 -11.13 12.21
CA LEU A 56 18.49 -10.81 11.08
C LEU A 56 17.08 -10.44 11.58
N ASN A 57 16.60 -9.27 11.17
CA ASN A 57 15.22 -8.86 11.41
C ASN A 57 14.32 -9.33 10.24
N LEU A 58 13.50 -10.36 10.48
CA LEU A 58 12.64 -10.95 9.45
C LEU A 58 11.52 -10.02 8.99
N VAL A 59 11.00 -9.16 9.88
CA VAL A 59 10.02 -8.13 9.51
C VAL A 59 10.63 -7.16 8.49
N ARG A 60 11.84 -6.64 8.74
CA ARG A 60 12.55 -5.78 7.76
C ARG A 60 12.87 -6.52 6.47
N ALA A 61 13.37 -7.75 6.58
CA ALA A 61 13.69 -8.58 5.42
C ALA A 61 12.46 -8.82 4.52
N SER A 62 11.28 -8.97 5.12
CA SER A 62 10.01 -9.16 4.40
C SER A 62 9.57 -7.93 3.59
N ARG A 63 10.11 -6.75 3.91
CA ARG A 63 9.77 -5.47 3.27
C ARG A 63 10.77 -5.02 2.21
N LEU A 64 11.83 -5.77 1.91
CA LEU A 64 12.84 -5.37 0.92
C LEU A 64 12.27 -5.10 -0.47
N GLY A 65 11.29 -5.90 -0.91
CA GLY A 65 10.63 -5.74 -2.22
C GLY A 65 9.47 -4.75 -2.23
N ASN A 66 9.02 -4.30 -1.06
CA ASN A 66 7.92 -3.35 -0.89
C ASN A 66 8.19 -2.54 0.38
N PRO A 67 9.16 -1.62 0.38
CA PRO A 67 9.53 -0.89 1.58
C PRO A 67 8.40 0.01 2.07
N VAL A 68 8.40 0.33 3.36
CA VAL A 68 7.57 1.43 3.87
C VAL A 68 7.98 2.72 3.16
N SER A 69 7.01 3.57 2.83
CA SER A 69 7.27 4.84 2.15
C SER A 69 8.33 5.67 2.87
N GLY A 70 9.35 6.12 2.15
CA GLY A 70 10.40 6.99 2.69
C GLY A 70 9.85 8.33 3.19
N ASP A 71 8.74 8.78 2.60
CA ASP A 71 8.07 10.04 2.92
C ASP A 71 6.88 9.87 3.89
N LEU A 72 6.77 8.70 4.55
CA LEU A 72 5.63 8.39 5.42
C LEU A 72 5.42 9.46 6.52
N GLU A 73 6.49 10.02 7.07
CA GLU A 73 6.40 11.11 8.05
C GLU A 73 5.63 12.32 7.51
N GLY A 74 5.99 12.76 6.30
CA GLY A 74 5.30 13.88 5.64
C GLY A 74 3.86 13.54 5.31
N HIS A 75 3.57 12.30 4.90
CA HIS A 75 2.21 11.86 4.64
C HIS A 75 1.32 11.86 5.89
N LEU A 76 1.85 11.38 7.02
CA LEU A 76 1.16 11.40 8.31
C LEU A 76 0.93 12.84 8.80
N ILE A 77 1.93 13.71 8.72
CA ILE A 77 1.79 15.13 9.08
C ILE A 77 0.71 15.80 8.22
N ASN A 78 0.72 15.58 6.91
CA ASN A 78 -0.28 16.16 6.01
C ASN A 78 -1.70 15.69 6.33
N PHE A 79 -1.88 14.45 6.76
CA PHE A 79 -3.17 13.93 7.21
C PHE A 79 -3.59 14.55 8.55
N LEU A 80 -2.70 14.56 9.53
CA LEU A 80 -2.96 15.06 10.88
C LEU A 80 -3.27 16.56 10.91
N LYS A 81 -2.67 17.36 10.01
CA LYS A 81 -3.00 18.79 9.83
C LYS A 81 -4.47 19.04 9.48
N GLY A 82 -5.15 18.05 8.91
CA GLY A 82 -6.57 18.14 8.59
C GLY A 82 -7.49 18.02 9.82
N LEU A 83 -6.97 17.48 10.93
CA LEU A 83 -7.74 17.20 12.14
C LEU A 83 -7.72 18.42 13.05
N ARG A 84 -8.88 18.77 13.62
CA ARG A 84 -9.09 20.02 14.36
C ARG A 84 -9.16 19.83 15.87
N SER A 85 -9.27 18.59 16.34
CA SER A 85 -9.39 18.31 17.77
C SER A 85 -8.77 16.97 18.16
N PRO A 86 -8.39 16.81 19.45
CA PRO A 86 -7.97 15.52 19.98
C PRO A 86 -9.02 14.41 19.81
N THR A 87 -10.31 14.74 19.92
CA THR A 87 -11.39 13.79 19.71
C THR A 87 -11.43 13.28 18.27
N GLU A 88 -11.27 14.17 17.29
CA GLU A 88 -11.18 13.78 15.88
C GLU A 88 -9.96 12.89 15.61
N LEU A 89 -8.83 13.17 16.27
CA LEU A 89 -7.67 12.28 16.21
C LEU A 89 -7.95 10.91 16.82
N MET A 90 -8.60 10.83 17.98
CA MET A 90 -8.91 9.56 18.63
C MET A 90 -9.93 8.72 17.85
N ASP A 91 -11.00 9.35 17.39
CA ASP A 91 -12.16 8.65 16.83
C ASP A 91 -12.02 8.38 15.32
N PHE A 92 -11.30 9.24 14.60
CA PHE A 92 -11.12 9.15 13.14
C PHE A 92 -9.66 8.95 12.74
N GLY A 93 -8.76 9.84 13.19
CA GLY A 93 -7.37 9.87 12.74
C GLY A 93 -6.59 8.59 13.05
N ALA A 94 -6.66 8.12 14.30
CA ALA A 94 -5.94 6.95 14.77
C ALA A 94 -6.41 5.64 14.11
N PRO A 95 -7.72 5.34 14.05
CA PRO A 95 -8.22 4.21 13.28
C PRO A 95 -7.83 4.27 11.79
N MET A 96 -7.83 5.46 11.19
CA MET A 96 -7.43 5.62 9.79
C MET A 96 -5.95 5.29 9.57
N ILE A 97 -5.04 5.85 10.38
CA ILE A 97 -3.60 5.56 10.31
C ILE A 97 -3.34 4.07 10.54
N ALA A 98 -3.95 3.47 11.57
CA ALA A 98 -3.80 2.05 11.87
C ALA A 98 -4.29 1.16 10.71
N SER A 99 -5.43 1.48 10.10
CA SER A 99 -5.93 0.74 8.94
C SER A 99 -5.05 0.90 7.70
N ALA A 100 -4.41 2.06 7.52
CA ALA A 100 -3.44 2.29 6.45
C ALA A 100 -2.17 1.46 6.67
N PHE A 101 -1.69 1.30 7.91
CA PHE A 101 -0.58 0.40 8.25
C PHE A 101 -0.96 -1.07 8.05
N LEU A 102 -2.21 -1.45 8.36
CA LEU A 102 -2.72 -2.80 8.03
C LEU A 102 -2.66 -3.04 6.51
N LEU A 103 -3.17 -2.09 5.71
CA LEU A 103 -3.13 -2.16 4.25
C LEU A 103 -1.69 -2.27 3.71
N ASP A 104 -0.79 -1.45 4.23
CA ASP A 104 0.60 -1.42 3.80
C ASP A 104 1.36 -2.70 4.15
N ASN A 105 1.21 -3.20 5.38
CA ASN A 105 2.02 -4.31 5.89
C ASN A 105 1.48 -5.69 5.54
N TYR A 106 0.17 -5.86 5.37
CA TYR A 106 -0.45 -7.19 5.15
C TYR A 106 -1.09 -7.31 3.76
N PRO A 107 -0.35 -7.09 2.65
CA PRO A 107 -0.88 -7.34 1.31
C PRO A 107 -1.12 -8.86 1.08
N PRO A 108 -1.81 -9.25 0.00
CA PRO A 108 -2.00 -10.65 -0.35
C PRO A 108 -0.69 -11.44 -0.36
N ASN A 109 -0.72 -12.68 0.17
CA ASN A 109 0.42 -13.60 0.27
C ASN A 109 1.57 -13.16 1.22
N MET A 110 1.39 -12.08 1.98
CA MET A 110 2.36 -11.69 3.00
C MET A 110 2.33 -12.65 4.20
N HIS A 111 3.49 -12.89 4.81
CA HIS A 111 3.54 -13.62 6.08
C HIS A 111 2.91 -12.79 7.20
N THR A 112 2.03 -13.40 7.98
CA THR A 112 1.32 -12.71 9.06
C THR A 112 2.17 -12.64 10.32
N PHE A 113 3.07 -11.65 10.38
CA PHE A 113 3.84 -11.33 11.59
C PHE A 113 2.95 -10.82 12.74
N ALA A 114 3.50 -10.75 13.95
CA ALA A 114 2.82 -10.12 15.07
C ALA A 114 2.70 -8.61 14.83
N SER A 115 1.50 -8.04 15.02
CA SER A 115 1.21 -6.61 14.84
C SER A 115 2.10 -5.73 15.72
N ALA A 116 2.32 -6.12 16.97
CA ALA A 116 3.21 -5.41 17.89
C ALA A 116 4.66 -5.34 17.37
N GLU A 117 5.20 -6.46 16.88
CA GLU A 117 6.56 -6.52 16.30
C GLU A 117 6.64 -5.68 15.01
N VAL A 118 5.64 -5.81 14.14
CA VAL A 118 5.51 -5.01 12.92
C VAL A 118 5.50 -3.52 13.24
N PHE A 119 4.66 -3.10 14.18
CA PHE A 119 4.57 -1.70 14.58
C PHE A 119 5.90 -1.19 15.12
N GLN A 120 6.51 -1.93 16.05
CA GLN A 120 7.77 -1.56 16.65
C GLN A 120 8.89 -1.40 15.60
N VAL A 121 8.97 -2.34 14.65
CA VAL A 121 10.07 -2.40 13.68
C VAL A 121 9.89 -1.39 12.54
N LEU A 122 8.66 -1.15 12.08
CA LEU A 122 8.38 -0.42 10.84
C LEU A 122 7.76 0.97 11.07
N TYR A 123 6.95 1.16 12.12
CA TYR A 123 6.08 2.34 12.22
C TYR A 123 6.27 3.17 13.50
N GLN A 124 6.81 2.59 14.57
CA GLN A 124 6.93 3.26 15.87
C GLN A 124 7.83 4.50 15.81
N ASP A 125 8.96 4.40 15.13
CA ASP A 125 9.93 5.49 15.02
C ASP A 125 9.35 6.69 14.25
N VAL A 126 8.68 6.45 13.11
CA VAL A 126 8.01 7.52 12.37
C VAL A 126 6.86 8.13 13.15
N CYS A 127 6.03 7.33 13.85
CA CYS A 127 4.97 7.85 14.71
C CYS A 127 5.55 8.72 15.85
N SER A 128 6.69 8.32 16.40
CA SER A 128 7.39 9.08 17.44
C SER A 128 7.89 10.43 16.92
N ARG A 129 8.45 10.49 15.71
CA ARG A 129 8.86 11.76 15.08
C ARG A 129 7.67 12.66 14.77
N VAL A 130 6.63 12.12 14.13
CA VAL A 130 5.38 12.84 13.82
C VAL A 130 4.79 13.45 15.09
N SER A 131 4.73 12.70 16.19
CA SER A 131 4.19 13.18 17.47
C SER A 131 4.97 14.34 18.09
N ARG A 132 6.23 14.54 17.70
CA ARG A 132 7.11 15.63 18.14
C ARG A 132 7.17 16.81 17.18
N SER A 133 6.50 16.72 16.02
CA SER A 133 6.47 17.78 15.01
C SER A 133 5.57 18.98 15.37
N GLY A 134 4.82 18.89 16.46
CA GLY A 134 3.82 19.89 16.86
C GLY A 134 2.45 19.73 16.19
N VAL A 135 2.30 18.80 15.23
CA VAL A 135 1.04 18.57 14.50
C VAL A 135 -0.14 18.11 15.36
N LEU A 136 0.13 17.67 16.60
CA LEU A 136 -0.89 17.21 17.55
C LEU A 136 -1.40 18.33 18.48
N ILE A 137 -0.88 19.55 18.35
CA ILE A 137 -1.27 20.69 19.17
C ILE A 137 -2.50 21.34 18.54
N HIS A 138 -3.60 21.35 19.29
CA HIS A 138 -4.84 22.01 18.91
C HIS A 138 -5.08 23.18 19.87
N GLU A 139 -4.74 24.41 19.46
CA GLU A 139 -4.74 25.61 20.33
C GLU A 139 -6.10 25.88 20.98
N ASP A 140 -7.19 25.53 20.30
CA ASP A 140 -8.57 25.74 20.76
C ASP A 140 -9.11 24.60 21.64
N SER A 141 -8.29 23.57 21.97
CA SER A 141 -8.74 22.39 22.71
C SER A 141 -8.29 22.41 24.19
N PRO A 142 -9.19 22.13 25.15
CA PRO A 142 -8.85 22.02 26.56
C PRO A 142 -8.08 20.72 26.89
N SER A 143 -8.09 19.74 26.00
CA SER A 143 -7.39 18.47 26.13
C SER A 143 -6.22 18.37 25.16
N MET A 144 -5.18 17.63 25.55
CA MET A 144 -3.99 17.38 24.73
C MET A 144 -3.68 15.88 24.65
N ILE A 145 -3.13 15.45 23.52
CA ILE A 145 -2.64 14.08 23.34
C ILE A 145 -1.12 14.10 23.50
N LEU A 146 -0.64 13.37 24.50
CA LEU A 146 0.79 13.22 24.71
C LEU A 146 1.42 12.41 23.57
N PRO A 147 2.68 12.69 23.19
CA PRO A 147 3.39 11.94 22.15
C PRO A 147 3.36 10.42 22.35
N THR A 148 3.58 9.95 23.58
CA THR A 148 3.51 8.53 23.95
C THR A 148 2.09 7.97 23.85
N GLY A 149 1.09 8.78 24.19
CA GLY A 149 -0.34 8.44 24.04
C GLY A 149 -0.73 8.25 22.58
N PHE A 150 -0.24 9.12 21.68
CA PHE A 150 -0.45 8.99 20.23
C PHE A 150 0.15 7.68 19.70
N VAL A 151 1.43 7.42 19.97
CA VAL A 151 2.11 6.21 19.48
C VAL A 151 1.40 4.93 19.97
N ARG A 152 1.07 4.87 21.26
CA ARG A 152 0.35 3.72 21.84
C ARG A 152 -1.03 3.56 21.22
N MET A 153 -1.77 4.65 21.03
CA MET A 153 -3.09 4.61 20.42
C MET A 153 -3.08 4.03 19.01
N ILE A 154 -2.10 4.39 18.16
CA ILE A 154 -1.97 3.78 16.82
C ILE A 154 -1.64 2.29 16.94
N ALA A 155 -0.73 1.90 17.84
CA ALA A 155 -0.37 0.51 18.07
C ALA A 155 -1.59 -0.34 18.49
N ASP A 156 -2.35 0.15 19.49
CA ASP A 156 -3.54 -0.52 20.02
C ASP A 156 -4.63 -0.66 18.94
N GLN A 157 -4.82 0.36 18.09
CA GLN A 157 -5.76 0.29 16.97
C GLN A 157 -5.31 -0.69 15.89
N LEU A 158 -4.00 -0.75 15.59
CA LEU A 158 -3.47 -1.71 14.63
C LEU A 158 -3.63 -3.14 15.13
N GLU A 159 -3.38 -3.39 16.42
CA GLU A 159 -3.56 -4.70 17.04
C GLU A 159 -5.02 -5.15 16.93
N LYS A 160 -5.99 -4.30 17.30
CA LYS A 160 -7.43 -4.58 17.16
C LYS A 160 -7.83 -4.93 15.72
N LEU A 161 -7.31 -4.20 14.74
CA LEU A 161 -7.60 -4.45 13.33
C LEU A 161 -6.99 -5.77 12.83
N VAL A 162 -5.77 -6.09 13.28
CA VAL A 162 -5.09 -7.35 12.94
C VAL A 162 -5.78 -8.55 13.59
N ASP A 163 -6.28 -8.41 14.82
CA ASP A 163 -7.04 -9.49 15.47
C ASP A 163 -8.32 -9.83 14.67
N GLY A 164 -9.05 -8.82 14.21
CA GLY A 164 -10.19 -9.01 13.31
C GLY A 164 -9.80 -9.62 11.97
N PHE A 165 -8.65 -9.22 11.40
CA PHE A 165 -8.10 -9.76 10.16
C PHE A 165 -7.74 -11.25 10.27
N VAL A 166 -7.05 -11.65 11.34
CA VAL A 166 -6.61 -13.04 11.54
C VAL A 166 -7.78 -13.99 11.79
N GLN A 167 -8.87 -13.49 12.39
CA GLN A 167 -10.08 -14.29 12.66
C GLN A 167 -11.01 -14.41 11.45
N GLY A 168 -10.93 -13.48 10.49
CA GLY A 168 -11.80 -13.45 9.32
C GLY A 168 -11.37 -14.43 8.23
N LEU A 169 -12.18 -15.46 7.97
CA LEU A 169 -11.99 -16.30 6.78
C LEU A 169 -12.18 -15.44 5.52
N ASP A 170 -11.22 -15.46 4.60
CA ASP A 170 -11.23 -14.73 3.32
C ASP A 170 -11.31 -13.19 3.41
N VAL A 171 -11.05 -12.61 4.60
CA VAL A 171 -11.00 -11.15 4.76
C VAL A 171 -9.61 -10.64 4.39
N THR A 172 -9.55 -9.65 3.50
CA THR A 172 -8.28 -9.00 3.12
C THR A 172 -8.03 -7.72 3.93
N SER A 173 -6.77 -7.34 4.10
CA SER A 173 -6.38 -6.03 4.68
C SER A 173 -7.01 -4.87 3.92
N ALA A 174 -7.10 -4.98 2.59
CA ALA A 174 -7.78 -4.03 1.71
C ALA A 174 -9.28 -3.90 2.04
N ALA A 175 -9.98 -5.01 2.26
CA ALA A 175 -11.40 -4.98 2.65
C ALA A 175 -11.61 -4.27 4.00
N ILE A 176 -10.84 -4.64 5.03
CA ILE A 176 -10.92 -4.01 6.36
C ILE A 176 -10.62 -2.52 6.30
N HIS A 177 -9.59 -2.14 5.55
CA HIS A 177 -9.24 -0.74 5.37
C HIS A 177 -10.34 0.03 4.63
N MET A 178 -10.93 -0.55 3.58
CA MET A 178 -12.03 0.08 2.86
C MET A 178 -13.29 0.22 3.73
N ASP A 179 -13.60 -0.76 4.58
CA ASP A 179 -14.70 -0.65 5.53
C ASP A 179 -14.44 0.40 6.60
N THR A 180 -13.19 0.56 7.03
CA THR A 180 -12.76 1.67 7.90
C THR A 180 -12.99 3.02 7.21
N ILE A 181 -12.59 3.18 5.94
CA ILE A 181 -12.84 4.40 5.17
C ILE A 181 -14.35 4.67 5.07
N LYS A 182 -15.17 3.66 4.74
CA LYS A 182 -16.62 3.81 4.61
C LYS A 182 -17.28 4.26 5.92
N ARG A 183 -16.77 3.82 7.07
CA ARG A 183 -17.24 4.24 8.40
C ARG A 183 -17.13 5.76 8.59
N PHE A 184 -16.12 6.37 8.00
CA PHE A 184 -15.78 7.80 8.17
C PHE A 184 -16.14 8.69 6.97
N ARG A 185 -17.09 8.26 6.12
CA ARG A 185 -17.52 9.02 4.93
C ARG A 185 -17.86 10.48 5.20
N ARG A 186 -18.42 10.78 6.38
CA ARG A 186 -18.80 12.14 6.78
C ARG A 186 -17.57 13.00 7.10
N ASP A 187 -16.59 12.43 7.79
CA ASP A 187 -15.34 13.10 8.15
C ASP A 187 -14.55 13.49 6.89
N TRP A 188 -14.56 12.62 5.86
CA TRP A 188 -13.90 12.89 4.58
C TRP A 188 -14.46 14.09 3.80
N ALA A 189 -15.69 14.53 4.06
CA ALA A 189 -16.27 15.67 3.35
C ALA A 189 -15.48 16.98 3.57
N ASN A 190 -14.80 17.10 4.72
CA ASN A 190 -14.11 18.32 5.14
C ASN A 190 -12.60 18.27 4.94
N VAL A 191 -12.04 17.14 4.50
CA VAL A 191 -10.60 16.90 4.45
C VAL A 191 -10.20 16.54 3.02
N ARG A 192 -9.26 17.31 2.44
CA ARG A 192 -8.73 17.11 1.08
C ARG A 192 -7.22 17.31 1.07
N SER A 193 -6.53 16.61 0.19
CA SER A 193 -5.09 16.79 -0.02
C SER A 193 -4.69 16.43 -1.45
N ASN A 194 -3.81 17.24 -2.02
CA ASN A 194 -3.09 16.98 -3.26
C ASN A 194 -1.64 16.52 -3.02
N LEU A 195 -1.20 16.45 -1.75
CA LEU A 195 0.14 16.03 -1.35
C LEU A 195 0.18 14.58 -0.85
N THR A 196 -0.92 14.12 -0.27
CA THR A 196 -1.05 12.77 0.29
C THR A 196 -2.36 12.16 -0.18
N CYS A 197 -2.28 10.95 -0.72
CA CYS A 197 -3.43 10.10 -0.96
C CYS A 197 -3.97 9.64 0.40
N PHE A 198 -5.07 10.24 0.86
CA PHE A 198 -5.67 9.91 2.16
C PHE A 198 -6.35 8.54 2.22
N VAL A 199 -6.44 7.83 1.09
CA VAL A 199 -6.79 6.41 1.10
C VAL A 199 -5.68 5.64 1.80
N CYS A 200 -4.45 5.60 1.27
CA CYS A 200 -3.36 4.81 1.86
C CYS A 200 -2.44 5.57 2.84
N ILE A 201 -2.55 6.89 2.93
CA ILE A 201 -1.72 7.77 3.79
C ILE A 201 -0.20 7.51 3.59
N SER A 202 0.20 7.12 2.38
CA SER A 202 1.58 6.63 2.14
C SER A 202 2.18 7.06 0.81
N ARG A 203 1.40 7.70 -0.07
CA ARG A 203 1.81 8.04 -1.44
C ARG A 203 1.23 9.40 -1.84
N LYS A 204 1.89 10.08 -2.78
CA LYS A 204 1.35 11.26 -3.44
C LYS A 204 0.18 10.85 -4.36
N PRO A 205 -0.93 11.60 -4.39
CA PRO A 205 -2.03 11.30 -5.30
C PRO A 205 -1.73 11.82 -6.71
N GLU A 206 -2.30 11.15 -7.72
CA GLU A 206 -2.07 11.42 -9.14
C GLU A 206 -3.39 11.71 -9.87
N TYR A 207 -4.50 11.16 -9.38
CA TYR A 207 -5.81 11.22 -10.03
C TYR A 207 -6.79 11.98 -9.14
N GLY A 208 -7.27 13.14 -9.61
CA GLY A 208 -8.34 13.90 -8.97
C GLY A 208 -9.73 13.38 -9.34
N LEU A 209 -10.66 13.46 -8.41
CA LEU A 209 -12.07 13.09 -8.59
C LEU A 209 -12.97 14.35 -8.60
N PRO A 210 -14.17 14.30 -9.21
CA PRO A 210 -15.08 15.45 -9.28
C PRO A 210 -15.49 16.04 -7.91
N CYS A 211 -15.45 15.24 -6.85
CA CYS A 211 -15.70 15.69 -5.47
C CYS A 211 -14.54 16.50 -4.83
N GLY A 212 -13.40 16.61 -5.53
CA GLY A 212 -12.19 17.31 -5.07
C GLY A 212 -11.22 16.44 -4.26
N HIS A 213 -11.53 15.16 -4.04
CA HIS A 213 -10.56 14.21 -3.47
C HIS A 213 -9.62 13.68 -4.55
N SER A 214 -8.41 13.29 -4.15
CA SER A 214 -7.41 12.73 -5.06
C SER A 214 -6.88 11.39 -4.55
N VAL A 215 -6.54 10.49 -5.48
CA VAL A 215 -6.07 9.12 -5.20
C VAL A 215 -4.76 8.83 -5.93
N CYS A 216 -3.92 7.96 -5.36
CA CYS A 216 -2.67 7.51 -6.00
C CYS A 216 -2.92 6.28 -6.90
N GLU A 217 -2.01 6.03 -7.84
CA GLU A 217 -2.07 4.88 -8.75
C GLU A 217 -2.29 3.55 -8.00
N ASN A 218 -1.57 3.32 -6.91
CA ASN A 218 -1.70 2.07 -6.16
C ASN A 218 -3.10 1.88 -5.58
N CYS A 219 -3.75 2.95 -5.10
CA CYS A 219 -5.12 2.84 -4.60
C CYS A 219 -6.13 2.60 -5.72
N VAL A 220 -5.88 3.13 -6.91
CA VAL A 220 -6.66 2.79 -8.12
C VAL A 220 -6.52 1.30 -8.42
N ARG A 221 -5.30 0.74 -8.41
CA ARG A 221 -5.08 -0.71 -8.62
C ARG A 221 -5.76 -1.60 -7.58
N VAL A 222 -5.73 -1.19 -6.31
CA VAL A 222 -6.23 -2.01 -5.21
C VAL A 222 -7.76 -1.93 -5.06
N PHE A 223 -8.36 -0.76 -5.32
CA PHE A 223 -9.77 -0.50 -5.01
C PHE A 223 -10.64 -0.13 -6.22
N GLY A 224 -10.04 0.17 -7.37
CA GLY A 224 -10.75 0.44 -8.61
C GLY A 224 -11.38 -0.83 -9.18
N THR A 225 -12.36 -0.64 -10.08
CA THR A 225 -12.97 -1.76 -10.81
C THR A 225 -12.29 -1.88 -12.17
N ASN A 226 -11.71 -3.04 -12.49
CA ASN A 226 -11.08 -3.25 -13.80
C ASN A 226 -12.14 -3.34 -14.91
N SER A 227 -11.81 -2.81 -16.08
CA SER A 227 -12.60 -3.07 -17.29
C SER A 227 -12.45 -4.53 -17.71
N GLU A 228 -13.54 -5.13 -18.21
CA GLU A 228 -13.51 -6.51 -18.75
C GLU A 228 -12.59 -6.64 -19.97
N ASN A 229 -12.42 -5.55 -20.73
CA ASN A 229 -11.66 -5.55 -21.98
C ASN A 229 -10.16 -5.29 -21.80
N ASP A 230 -9.76 -4.59 -20.72
CA ASP A 230 -8.36 -4.26 -20.45
C ASP A 230 -8.10 -4.25 -18.93
N PRO A 231 -7.24 -5.16 -18.42
CA PRO A 231 -6.94 -5.25 -17.00
C PRO A 231 -6.18 -4.05 -16.44
N TYR A 232 -5.71 -3.12 -17.29
CA TYR A 232 -5.05 -1.89 -16.87
C TYR A 232 -5.92 -0.64 -17.02
N ILE A 233 -7.19 -0.80 -17.40
CA ILE A 233 -8.18 0.26 -17.36
C ILE A 233 -9.04 0.07 -16.11
N PHE A 234 -9.12 1.12 -15.29
CA PHE A 234 -9.84 1.12 -14.02
C PHE A 234 -10.95 2.17 -14.02
N GLU A 235 -12.14 1.76 -13.63
CA GLU A 235 -13.29 2.63 -13.43
C GLU A 235 -13.44 2.98 -11.95
N LEU A 236 -13.58 4.28 -11.67
CA LEU A 236 -13.75 4.82 -10.34
C LEU A 236 -15.16 5.39 -10.18
N CYS A 237 -16.18 4.53 -10.12
CA CYS A 237 -17.58 4.96 -10.08
C CYS A 237 -17.95 5.85 -8.88
N ARG A 238 -17.19 5.74 -7.78
CA ARG A 238 -17.40 6.51 -6.55
C ARG A 238 -16.06 6.86 -5.92
N CYS A 239 -16.01 8.01 -5.24
CA CYS A 239 -14.87 8.35 -4.41
C CYS A 239 -14.71 7.33 -3.26
N PHE A 240 -13.51 6.78 -3.11
CA PHE A 240 -13.20 5.85 -2.02
C PHE A 240 -13.43 6.49 -0.65
N LEU A 241 -13.11 7.77 -0.48
CA LEU A 241 -13.18 8.51 0.78
C LEU A 241 -14.62 8.94 1.13
N CYS A 242 -15.19 9.89 0.39
CA CYS A 242 -16.52 10.45 0.72
C CYS A 242 -17.70 9.65 0.15
N GLY A 243 -17.47 8.72 -0.79
CA GLY A 243 -18.52 7.91 -1.40
C GLY A 243 -19.43 8.64 -2.40
N LEU A 244 -19.15 9.91 -2.72
CA LEU A 244 -19.84 10.63 -3.80
C LEU A 244 -19.61 9.94 -5.15
N ALA A 245 -20.62 9.99 -6.02
CA ALA A 245 -20.53 9.46 -7.37
C ALA A 245 -19.45 10.20 -8.17
N ALA A 246 -18.68 9.44 -8.94
CA ALA A 246 -17.65 9.93 -9.83
C ALA A 246 -17.88 9.32 -11.22
N PRO A 247 -18.97 9.72 -11.92
CA PRO A 247 -19.30 9.15 -13.21
C PRO A 247 -18.19 9.46 -14.23
N ASN A 248 -17.92 8.50 -15.11
CA ASN A 248 -16.96 8.61 -16.22
C ASN A 248 -15.49 8.85 -15.81
N VAL A 249 -15.12 8.56 -14.55
CA VAL A 249 -13.70 8.57 -14.16
C VAL A 249 -13.08 7.23 -14.55
N VAL A 250 -12.31 7.26 -15.65
CA VAL A 250 -11.54 6.13 -16.17
C VAL A 250 -10.06 6.44 -16.03
N VAL A 251 -9.33 5.53 -15.40
CA VAL A 251 -7.88 5.62 -15.20
C VAL A 251 -7.21 4.51 -16.00
N LYS A 252 -6.44 4.89 -17.02
CA LYS A 252 -5.60 3.97 -17.79
C LYS A 252 -4.22 3.93 -17.15
N LEU A 253 -3.89 2.79 -16.57
CA LEU A 253 -2.56 2.55 -15.99
C LEU A 253 -1.65 1.90 -17.01
N LYS A 254 -0.37 2.14 -16.82
CA LYS A 254 0.65 1.47 -17.61
C LYS A 254 0.88 0.05 -17.10
N PRO A 255 0.90 -0.97 -17.98
CA PRO A 255 1.28 -2.33 -17.60
C PRO A 255 2.71 -2.39 -17.05
N PRO A 256 3.00 -3.19 -16.00
CA PRO A 256 4.34 -3.33 -15.43
C PRO A 256 5.40 -3.81 -16.42
N THR A 257 5.00 -4.53 -17.47
CA THR A 257 5.88 -5.04 -18.52
C THR A 257 6.09 -4.06 -19.67
N ALA A 258 5.36 -2.94 -19.70
CA ALA A 258 5.50 -1.94 -20.75
C ALA A 258 6.67 -0.99 -20.45
N GLY A 259 7.57 -0.80 -21.42
CA GLY A 259 8.61 0.23 -21.37
C GLY A 259 8.03 1.65 -21.47
N VAL A 260 8.80 2.69 -21.13
CA VAL A 260 8.40 4.10 -21.34
C VAL A 260 8.38 4.41 -22.82
N ARG A 261 7.22 4.83 -23.32
CA ARG A 261 6.98 5.16 -24.72
C ARG A 261 6.99 6.69 -24.85
N VAL A 262 8.04 7.24 -25.46
CA VAL A 262 8.23 8.69 -25.61
C VAL A 262 8.03 9.07 -27.06
N LEU A 263 7.19 10.08 -27.30
CA LEU A 263 7.09 10.79 -28.57
C LEU A 263 7.83 12.11 -28.45
N SER A 264 8.81 12.35 -29.32
CA SER A 264 9.50 13.64 -29.43
C SER A 264 9.30 14.20 -30.82
N ILE A 265 8.83 15.43 -30.92
CA ILE A 265 8.60 16.14 -32.19
C ILE A 265 9.44 17.41 -32.21
N ASP A 266 10.41 17.45 -33.13
CA ASP A 266 11.28 18.60 -33.29
C ASP A 266 10.58 19.77 -34.01
N GLY A 267 10.93 20.99 -33.60
CA GLY A 267 10.45 22.22 -34.20
C GLY A 267 11.02 22.46 -35.58
N GLY A 268 10.14 22.72 -36.55
CA GLY A 268 10.51 22.90 -37.96
C GLY A 268 9.75 24.02 -38.68
N GLY A 269 8.89 24.77 -37.98
CA GLY A 269 7.99 25.76 -38.57
C GLY A 269 6.96 25.09 -39.48
N VAL A 270 6.81 25.57 -40.72
CA VAL A 270 5.92 24.95 -41.72
C VAL A 270 6.24 23.48 -42.02
N ARG A 271 7.44 23.00 -41.66
CA ARG A 271 7.85 21.59 -41.81
C ARG A 271 7.29 20.66 -40.73
N GLY A 272 6.52 21.19 -39.77
CA GLY A 272 5.76 20.37 -38.79
C GLY A 272 4.76 19.39 -39.44
N VAL A 273 4.44 19.56 -40.72
CA VAL A 273 3.64 18.59 -41.49
C VAL A 273 4.31 17.21 -41.61
N VAL A 274 5.65 17.14 -41.62
CA VAL A 274 6.40 15.89 -41.80
C VAL A 274 6.20 14.93 -40.61
N PRO A 275 6.42 15.32 -39.34
CA PRO A 275 6.14 14.43 -38.21
C PRO A 275 4.65 14.06 -38.10
N LEU A 276 3.72 14.95 -38.48
CA LEU A 276 2.29 14.62 -38.54
C LEU A 276 2.00 13.51 -39.58
N GLN A 277 2.60 13.58 -40.77
CA GLN A 277 2.47 12.51 -41.77
C GLN A 277 3.06 11.19 -41.25
N SER A 278 4.17 11.23 -40.53
CA SER A 278 4.74 10.02 -39.90
C SER A 278 3.80 9.42 -38.85
N LEU A 279 3.14 10.23 -38.02
CA LEU A 279 2.14 9.75 -37.06
C LEU A 279 0.90 9.19 -37.76
N GLN A 280 0.43 9.81 -38.84
CA GLN A 280 -0.68 9.28 -39.64
C GLN A 280 -0.32 7.92 -40.26
N LEU A 281 0.86 7.81 -40.88
CA LEU A 281 1.34 6.53 -41.42
C LEU A 281 1.47 5.46 -40.33
N LEU A 282 1.91 5.86 -39.13
CA LEU A 282 1.98 4.97 -37.99
C LEU A 282 0.59 4.51 -37.54
N GLN A 283 -0.38 5.42 -37.43
CA GLN A 283 -1.79 5.10 -37.16
C GLN A 283 -2.33 4.09 -38.16
N ASP A 284 -2.15 4.37 -39.45
CA ASP A 284 -2.68 3.55 -40.55
C ASP A 284 -2.05 2.15 -40.56
N ARG A 285 -0.75 2.04 -40.28
CA ARG A 285 -0.03 0.75 -40.25
C ARG A 285 -0.27 -0.05 -38.98
N ILE A 286 -0.39 0.62 -37.83
CA ILE A 286 -0.68 -0.02 -36.55
C ILE A 286 -2.11 -0.59 -36.57
N GLY A 287 -3.06 0.12 -37.20
CA GLY A 287 -4.42 -0.39 -37.42
C GLY A 287 -5.21 -0.65 -36.13
N LEU A 288 -4.84 0.00 -35.02
CA LEU A 288 -5.53 -0.14 -33.75
C LEU A 288 -6.77 0.76 -33.70
N PRO A 289 -7.83 0.35 -32.96
CA PRO A 289 -9.12 1.03 -32.93
C PRO A 289 -9.12 2.31 -32.08
N TYR A 290 -7.95 2.87 -31.78
CA TYR A 290 -7.76 4.04 -30.95
C TYR A 290 -6.63 4.93 -31.50
N PRO A 291 -6.58 6.22 -31.11
CA PRO A 291 -5.58 7.16 -31.61
C PRO A 291 -4.15 6.74 -31.28
N VAL A 292 -3.22 6.90 -32.24
CA VAL A 292 -1.82 6.49 -32.12
C VAL A 292 -1.12 7.19 -30.94
N GLN A 293 -1.60 8.36 -30.56
CA GLN A 293 -1.17 9.15 -29.41
C GLN A 293 -1.29 8.37 -28.08
N ASP A 294 -2.30 7.50 -27.94
CA ASP A 294 -2.51 6.70 -26.74
C ASP A 294 -1.43 5.60 -26.55
N ASN A 295 -0.54 5.46 -27.54
CA ASN A 295 0.63 4.60 -27.44
C ASN A 295 1.85 5.30 -26.82
N PHE A 296 1.77 6.57 -26.45
CA PHE A 296 2.87 7.31 -25.84
C PHE A 296 2.51 7.74 -24.41
N ASP A 297 3.45 7.53 -23.49
CA ASP A 297 3.31 7.90 -22.08
C ASP A 297 3.76 9.36 -21.85
N ILE A 298 4.69 9.83 -22.67
CA ILE A 298 5.23 11.20 -22.64
C ILE A 298 5.30 11.69 -24.08
N ALA A 299 4.73 12.86 -24.35
CA ALA A 299 4.90 13.57 -25.60
C ALA A 299 5.62 14.90 -25.33
N TYR A 300 6.67 15.18 -26.11
CA TYR A 300 7.44 16.41 -26.03
C TYR A 300 7.55 17.03 -27.43
N GLY A 301 7.29 18.33 -27.49
CA GLY A 301 7.36 19.13 -28.70
C GLY A 301 8.28 20.32 -28.50
N THR A 302 8.90 20.80 -29.59
CA THR A 302 9.57 22.12 -29.59
C THR A 302 8.99 22.99 -30.70
N SER A 303 8.72 24.28 -30.43
CA SER A 303 8.18 25.23 -31.42
C SER A 303 6.92 24.69 -32.14
N SER A 304 6.96 24.47 -33.46
CA SER A 304 5.83 23.89 -34.23
C SER A 304 5.46 22.45 -33.88
N GLY A 305 6.26 21.80 -33.02
CA GLY A 305 6.00 20.45 -32.51
C GLY A 305 5.23 20.44 -31.17
N GLU A 306 5.05 21.59 -30.51
CA GLU A 306 4.08 21.76 -29.41
C GLU A 306 2.64 21.81 -29.95
#